data_AF-C1MIL8-F1
#
_entry.id   AF-C1MIL8-F1
#
_cell.length_a   1.000
_cell.length_b   1.000
_cell.length_c   1.000
_cell.angle_alpha   90.00
_cell.angle_beta   90.00
_cell.angle_gamma   90.00
#
_symmetry.space_group_name_H-M   'P 1'
#
loop_
_entity.id
_entity.type
_entity.pdbx_description
1 polymer ?
#
loop_
_entity_poly.entity_id
_entity_poly.type
_entity_poly.pdbx_seq_one_letter_code
_entity_poly.pdbx_strand_id
1 'polypeptide(L)'
;MGGLRALMADVPQWCKRPNFETTVWLNSAIKTLWPRLSAALSKTIGNVLSRRLSRVSPLGMSLRIKEFQLGSESLNLLSVNNVANRNKSANTDGSSVVLDLDVRWTGNPTVVLAVGYRGLPLTVRLSELQVAGTLRLQLSDFDDRMPTFHLLGISFVEKPDIRFALSLVGGNIDMIPGFSDAITNVIGNALTRVMVWPQSIRVPI
;
A
#
# COMPACT_ATOMS: atom_id res chain seq x y z
N MET A 1 24.18 25.54 -7.60
CA MET A 1 23.88 24.54 -6.55
C MET A 1 22.81 23.60 -7.08
N GLY A 2 23.08 22.36 -7.54
CA GLY A 2 21.94 21.51 -7.94
C GLY A 2 22.20 20.11 -8.49
N GLY A 3 23.11 19.93 -9.44
CA GLY A 3 23.20 18.66 -10.19
C GLY A 3 23.53 17.43 -9.33
N LEU A 4 24.54 17.54 -8.46
CA LEU A 4 24.96 16.41 -7.62
C LEU A 4 23.93 16.03 -6.55
N ARG A 5 23.19 17.00 -6.00
CA ARG A 5 22.13 16.75 -5.01
C ARG A 5 20.91 16.09 -5.63
N ALA A 6 20.56 16.46 -6.85
CA ALA A 6 19.49 15.80 -7.60
C ALA A 6 19.86 14.35 -7.94
N LEU A 7 21.09 14.11 -8.42
CA LEU A 7 21.59 12.75 -8.66
C LEU A 7 21.63 11.92 -7.38
N MET A 8 22.05 12.51 -6.25
CA MET A 8 22.00 11.85 -4.93
C MET A 8 20.59 11.65 -4.39
N ALA A 9 19.53 12.25 -4.95
CA ALA A 9 18.15 11.94 -4.55
C ALA A 9 17.69 10.61 -5.15
N ASP A 10 18.10 10.31 -6.38
CA ASP A 10 17.62 9.15 -7.15
C ASP A 10 18.36 7.84 -6.86
N VAL A 11 19.52 7.90 -6.19
CA VAL A 11 20.24 6.67 -5.81
C VAL A 11 19.42 5.86 -4.78
N PRO A 12 19.42 4.51 -4.82
CA PRO A 12 18.81 3.67 -3.78
C PRO A 12 19.36 3.96 -2.37
N GLN A 13 18.55 3.74 -1.34
CA GLN A 13 18.92 4.04 0.05
C GLN A 13 20.15 3.25 0.53
N TRP A 14 20.33 2.00 0.09
CA TRP A 14 21.49 1.17 0.45
C TRP A 14 22.83 1.75 -0.02
N CYS A 15 22.86 2.54 -1.10
CA CYS A 15 24.09 3.22 -1.51
C CYS A 15 24.39 4.44 -0.65
N LYS A 16 23.36 5.04 -0.03
CA LYS A 16 23.47 6.27 0.78
C LYS A 16 23.68 5.98 2.25
N ARG A 17 23.17 4.82 2.71
CA ARG A 17 23.06 4.49 4.12
C ARG A 17 23.47 3.04 4.34
N PRO A 18 24.45 2.77 5.21
CA PRO A 18 24.96 1.41 5.45
C PRO A 18 23.93 0.49 6.12
N ASN A 19 22.88 1.04 6.74
CA ASN A 19 21.84 0.26 7.42
C ASN A 19 20.76 -0.29 6.48
N PHE A 20 20.83 0.05 5.19
CA PHE A 20 19.90 -0.44 4.19
C PHE A 20 20.58 -1.56 3.39
N GLU A 21 19.96 -2.73 3.36
CA GLU A 21 20.51 -3.91 2.69
C GLU A 21 19.91 -4.09 1.28
N THR A 22 20.66 -4.77 0.41
CA THR A 22 20.18 -5.15 -0.92
C THR A 22 19.15 -6.28 -0.84
N THR A 23 18.18 -6.24 -1.73
CA THR A 23 16.96 -7.05 -1.66
C THR A 23 16.89 -8.11 -2.77
N VAL A 24 18.02 -8.44 -3.41
CA VAL A 24 18.05 -9.32 -4.60
C VAL A 24 17.41 -10.69 -4.31
N TRP A 25 17.85 -11.35 -3.22
CA TRP A 25 17.29 -12.65 -2.84
C TRP A 25 15.82 -12.55 -2.40
N LEU A 26 15.47 -11.46 -1.70
CA LEU A 26 14.12 -11.23 -1.18
C LEU A 26 13.13 -10.97 -2.32
N ASN A 27 13.53 -10.22 -3.34
CA ASN A 27 12.76 -10.01 -4.57
C ASN A 27 12.53 -11.34 -5.31
N SER A 28 13.55 -12.21 -5.39
CA SER A 28 13.39 -13.56 -5.95
C SER A 28 12.37 -14.38 -5.16
N ALA A 29 12.45 -14.36 -3.83
CA ALA A 29 11.48 -15.05 -2.97
C ALA A 29 10.05 -14.51 -3.13
N ILE A 30 9.88 -13.18 -3.15
CA ILE A 30 8.58 -12.53 -3.38
C ILE A 30 8.02 -12.94 -4.74
N LYS A 31 8.83 -12.96 -5.80
CA LYS A 31 8.41 -13.37 -7.14
C LYS A 31 7.89 -14.80 -7.16
N THR A 32 8.59 -15.72 -6.48
CA THR A 32 8.15 -17.12 -6.35
C THR A 32 6.84 -17.24 -5.56
N LEU A 33 6.68 -16.46 -4.49
CA LEU A 33 5.47 -16.47 -3.65
C LEU A 33 4.31 -15.68 -4.27
N TRP A 34 4.58 -14.83 -5.27
CA TRP A 34 3.63 -13.83 -5.76
C TRP A 34 2.26 -14.38 -6.14
N PRO A 35 2.12 -15.51 -6.86
CA PRO A 35 0.79 -16.00 -7.23
C PRO A 35 -0.12 -16.29 -6.02
N ARG A 36 0.46 -16.77 -4.91
CA ARG A 36 -0.27 -17.02 -3.66
C ARG A 36 -0.46 -15.74 -2.86
N LEU A 37 0.58 -14.92 -2.81
CA LEU A 37 0.59 -13.66 -2.07
C LEU A 37 -0.42 -12.67 -2.68
N SER A 38 -0.44 -12.51 -3.99
CA SER A 38 -1.35 -11.61 -4.69
C SER A 38 -2.80 -12.01 -4.48
N ALA A 39 -3.14 -13.30 -4.52
CA ALA A 39 -4.47 -13.79 -4.22
C ALA A 39 -4.90 -13.49 -2.77
N ALA A 40 -4.04 -13.78 -1.80
CA ALA A 40 -4.31 -13.52 -0.38
C ALA A 40 -4.44 -12.01 -0.09
N LEU A 41 -3.50 -11.21 -0.59
CA LEU A 41 -3.51 -9.75 -0.44
C LEU A 41 -4.70 -9.12 -1.15
N SER A 42 -5.09 -9.62 -2.33
CA SER A 42 -6.28 -9.13 -3.04
C SER A 42 -7.54 -9.29 -2.20
N LYS A 43 -7.71 -10.45 -1.55
CA LYS A 43 -8.83 -10.70 -0.63
C LYS A 43 -8.76 -9.80 0.60
N THR A 44 -7.60 -9.72 1.26
CA THR A 44 -7.44 -8.95 2.51
C THR A 44 -7.60 -7.45 2.29
N ILE A 45 -6.86 -6.89 1.33
CA ILE A 45 -6.92 -5.47 0.98
C ILE A 45 -8.30 -5.14 0.41
N GLY A 46 -8.84 -5.95 -0.50
CA GLY A 46 -10.19 -5.77 -1.04
C GLY A 46 -11.25 -5.70 0.06
N ASN A 47 -11.18 -6.57 1.08
CA ASN A 47 -12.10 -6.56 2.22
C ASN A 47 -11.91 -5.35 3.14
N VAL A 48 -10.67 -4.94 3.39
CA VAL A 48 -10.37 -3.75 4.20
C VAL A 48 -10.85 -2.50 3.49
N LEU A 49 -10.53 -2.33 2.21
CA LEU A 49 -10.95 -1.17 1.42
C LEU A 49 -12.46 -1.13 1.24
N SER A 50 -13.11 -2.26 0.97
CA SER A 50 -14.58 -2.32 0.83
C SER A 50 -15.30 -1.84 2.09
N ARG A 51 -14.83 -2.28 3.27
CA ARG A 51 -15.39 -1.85 4.57
C ARG A 51 -15.12 -0.38 4.89
N ARG A 52 -14.06 0.20 4.34
CA ARG A 52 -13.68 1.60 4.60
C ARG A 52 -14.36 2.55 3.62
N LEU A 53 -14.37 2.22 2.34
CA LEU A 53 -15.05 3.00 1.31
C LEU A 53 -16.56 3.02 1.52
N SER A 54 -17.17 1.93 2.01
CA SER A 54 -18.61 1.94 2.34
C SER A 54 -18.98 2.90 3.48
N ARG A 55 -18.04 3.25 4.35
CA ARG A 55 -18.24 4.20 5.45
C ARG A 55 -17.93 5.65 5.06
N VAL A 56 -17.36 5.86 3.89
CA VAL A 56 -16.92 7.16 3.41
C VAL A 56 -17.81 7.54 2.24
N SER A 57 -18.69 8.52 2.45
CA SER A 57 -19.48 9.14 1.37
C SER A 57 -19.07 10.62 1.23
N PRO A 58 -17.94 10.89 0.55
CA PRO A 58 -17.48 12.24 0.34
C PRO A 58 -18.27 12.87 -0.80
N LEU A 59 -18.71 14.12 -0.62
CA LEU A 59 -19.37 14.92 -1.67
C LEU A 59 -20.65 14.27 -2.25
N GLY A 60 -21.37 13.46 -1.45
CA GLY A 60 -22.58 12.75 -1.90
C GLY A 60 -22.30 11.60 -2.87
N MET A 61 -21.04 11.15 -2.97
CA MET A 61 -20.66 9.98 -3.76
C MET A 61 -20.73 8.71 -2.92
N SER A 62 -21.25 7.63 -3.50
CA SER A 62 -21.14 6.29 -2.92
C SER A 62 -20.09 5.50 -3.68
N LEU A 63 -19.21 4.80 -2.97
CA LEU A 63 -18.14 3.99 -3.56
C LEU A 63 -18.24 2.56 -3.06
N ARG A 64 -18.28 1.62 -3.99
CA ARG A 64 -18.26 0.19 -3.70
C ARG A 64 -17.27 -0.53 -4.62
N ILE A 65 -16.35 -1.27 -4.02
CA ILE A 65 -15.48 -2.18 -4.77
C ILE A 65 -16.34 -3.34 -5.27
N LYS A 66 -16.35 -3.54 -6.59
CA LYS A 66 -16.91 -4.72 -7.26
C LYS A 66 -15.86 -5.81 -7.39
N GLU A 67 -14.63 -5.40 -7.70
CA GLU A 67 -13.52 -6.31 -7.96
C GLU A 67 -12.21 -5.66 -7.54
N PHE A 68 -11.33 -6.45 -6.92
CA PHE A 68 -9.98 -6.05 -6.56
C PHE A 68 -9.03 -7.23 -6.73
N GLN A 69 -8.14 -7.13 -7.71
CA GLN A 69 -7.10 -8.12 -7.97
C GLN A 69 -5.78 -7.39 -8.22
N LEU A 70 -4.71 -7.76 -7.51
CA LEU A 70 -3.38 -7.16 -7.68
C LEU A 70 -2.70 -7.55 -9.00
N GLY A 71 -3.08 -8.68 -9.61
CA GLY A 71 -2.49 -9.15 -10.87
C GLY A 71 -1.22 -9.98 -10.69
N SER A 72 -0.51 -10.22 -11.79
CA SER A 72 0.66 -11.11 -11.88
C SER A 72 2.00 -10.44 -11.61
N GLU A 73 2.05 -9.11 -11.61
CA GLU A 73 3.31 -8.37 -11.44
C GLU A 73 3.73 -8.28 -9.98
N SER A 74 4.88 -8.85 -9.65
CA SER A 74 5.39 -8.88 -8.27
C SER A 74 5.87 -7.52 -7.79
N LEU A 75 5.69 -7.26 -6.49
CA LEU A 75 6.32 -6.13 -5.78
C LEU A 75 7.85 -6.18 -5.96
N ASN A 76 8.47 -5.02 -6.14
CA ASN A 76 9.92 -4.87 -6.13
C ASN A 76 10.33 -4.07 -4.89
N LEU A 77 11.32 -4.59 -4.16
CA LEU A 77 11.92 -3.92 -3.03
C LEU A 77 13.24 -3.32 -3.48
N LEU A 78 13.47 -2.04 -3.19
CA LEU A 78 14.75 -1.37 -3.45
C LEU A 78 15.73 -1.58 -2.29
N SER A 79 15.22 -1.63 -1.07
CA SER A 79 16.04 -1.82 0.14
C SER A 79 15.18 -2.25 1.33
N VAL A 80 15.84 -2.84 2.32
CA VAL A 80 15.25 -3.17 3.63
C VAL A 80 16.11 -2.56 4.73
N ASN A 81 15.47 -2.03 5.76
CA ASN A 81 16.13 -1.53 6.95
C ASN A 81 15.42 -2.10 8.19
N ASN A 82 16.19 -2.73 9.08
CA ASN A 82 15.70 -3.05 10.41
C ASN A 82 15.72 -1.79 11.26
N VAL A 83 14.54 -1.31 11.63
CA VAL A 83 14.40 -0.17 12.52
C VAL A 83 14.72 -0.68 13.93
N ALA A 84 16.01 -0.65 14.28
CA ALA A 84 16.44 -0.89 15.65
C ALA A 84 15.62 0.01 16.57
N ASN A 85 14.95 -0.60 17.56
CA ASN A 85 14.09 0.09 18.50
C ASN A 85 14.97 1.01 19.38
N ARG A 86 15.28 2.21 18.87
CA ARG A 86 16.22 3.17 19.48
C ARG A 86 15.68 3.74 20.79
N ASN A 87 14.38 3.54 21.03
CA ASN A 87 13.67 3.93 22.24
C ASN A 87 13.30 2.69 23.06
N LYS A 88 14.30 2.02 23.65
CA LYS A 88 14.06 1.26 24.88
C LYS A 88 13.78 2.28 25.99
N SER A 89 12.54 2.75 26.10
CA SER A 89 12.06 3.20 27.41
C SER A 89 12.02 1.95 28.28
N ALA A 90 12.75 1.96 29.38
CA ALA A 90 13.08 0.80 30.19
C ALA A 90 11.88 0.18 30.96
N ASN A 91 10.63 0.36 30.50
CA ASN A 91 9.45 -0.05 31.25
C ASN A 91 8.22 -0.46 30.41
N THR A 92 8.40 -0.86 29.14
CA THR A 92 7.31 -1.48 28.36
C THR A 92 7.74 -2.86 27.88
N ASP A 93 7.09 -3.91 28.39
CA ASP A 93 7.23 -5.33 27.98
C ASP A 93 6.94 -5.62 26.49
N GLY A 94 6.75 -4.59 25.65
CA GLY A 94 6.32 -4.71 24.25
C GLY A 94 7.48 -4.68 23.26
N SER A 95 8.35 -5.70 23.25
CA SER A 95 9.34 -5.84 22.19
C SER A 95 8.62 -6.04 20.84
N SER A 96 8.76 -5.08 19.92
CA SER A 96 8.31 -5.22 18.53
C SER A 96 9.52 -5.23 17.59
N VAL A 97 9.50 -6.10 16.59
CA VAL A 97 10.48 -6.07 15.49
C VAL A 97 9.88 -5.26 14.34
N VAL A 98 10.58 -4.22 13.90
CA VAL A 98 10.09 -3.30 12.88
C VAL A 98 11.03 -3.33 11.67
N LEU A 99 10.47 -3.62 10.50
CA LEU A 99 11.18 -3.67 9.23
C LEU A 99 10.58 -2.62 8.29
N ASP A 100 11.41 -1.70 7.80
CA ASP A 100 11.02 -0.72 6.80
C ASP A 100 11.54 -1.19 5.43
N LEU A 101 10.62 -1.42 4.49
CA LEU A 101 10.86 -1.88 3.13
C LEU A 101 10.60 -0.73 2.16
N ASP A 102 11.59 -0.36 1.35
CA ASP A 102 11.38 0.59 0.26
C ASP A 102 10.75 -0.13 -0.93
N VAL A 103 9.44 0.05 -1.10
CA VAL A 103 8.62 -0.66 -2.09
C VAL A 103 8.46 0.21 -3.33
N ARG A 104 8.66 -0.41 -4.48
CA ARG A 104 8.23 0.06 -5.80
C ARG A 104 7.42 -1.03 -6.46
N TRP A 105 6.21 -0.71 -6.85
CA TRP A 105 5.35 -1.65 -7.54
C TRP A 105 4.67 -0.98 -8.70
N THR A 106 4.81 -1.59 -9.87
CA THR A 106 4.16 -1.19 -11.10
C THR A 106 3.42 -2.41 -11.59
N GLY A 107 2.13 -2.47 -11.28
CA GLY A 107 1.27 -3.59 -11.64
C GLY A 107 0.12 -3.15 -12.52
N ASN A 108 -0.52 -4.12 -13.17
CA ASN A 108 -1.79 -3.90 -13.83
C ASN A 108 -2.90 -4.62 -13.05
N PRO A 109 -3.30 -4.08 -11.88
CA PRO A 109 -4.36 -4.68 -11.11
C PRO A 109 -5.71 -4.50 -11.82
N THR A 110 -6.61 -5.43 -11.59
CA THR A 110 -8.01 -5.26 -11.96
C THR A 110 -8.76 -4.71 -10.76
N VAL A 111 -9.07 -3.40 -10.79
CA VAL A 111 -9.89 -2.76 -9.76
C VAL A 111 -11.12 -2.16 -10.41
N VAL A 112 -12.29 -2.66 -10.05
CA VAL A 112 -13.58 -2.17 -10.55
C VAL A 112 -14.38 -1.57 -9.41
N LEU A 113 -14.78 -0.32 -9.58
CA LEU A 113 -15.54 0.46 -8.63
C LEU A 113 -16.93 0.76 -9.17
N ALA A 114 -17.96 0.52 -8.37
CA ALA A 114 -19.28 1.10 -8.56
C ALA A 114 -19.32 2.44 -7.83
N VAL A 115 -19.64 3.49 -8.57
CA VAL A 115 -19.68 4.87 -8.08
C VAL A 115 -21.08 5.43 -8.29
N GLY A 116 -21.77 5.80 -7.23
CA GLY A 116 -22.97 6.64 -7.34
C GLY A 116 -22.54 8.10 -7.33
N TYR A 117 -22.76 8.83 -8.43
CA TYR A 117 -22.41 10.26 -8.52
C TYR A 117 -23.65 11.06 -8.94
N ARG A 118 -24.13 11.97 -8.08
CA ARG A 118 -25.32 12.80 -8.34
C ARG A 118 -26.55 12.00 -8.82
N GLY A 119 -26.76 10.80 -8.26
CA GLY A 119 -27.86 9.90 -8.62
C GLY A 119 -27.59 8.99 -9.83
N LEU A 120 -26.47 9.17 -10.55
CA LEU A 120 -26.09 8.32 -11.67
C LEU A 120 -25.22 7.14 -11.20
N PRO A 121 -25.59 5.88 -11.51
CA PRO A 121 -24.74 4.73 -11.27
C PRO A 121 -23.66 4.63 -12.35
N LEU A 122 -22.41 4.81 -11.96
CA LEU A 122 -21.24 4.72 -12.82
C LEU A 122 -20.41 3.50 -12.43
N THR A 123 -19.76 2.87 -13.40
CA THR A 123 -18.77 1.83 -13.13
C THR A 123 -17.42 2.30 -13.66
N VAL A 124 -16.45 2.43 -12.76
CA VAL A 124 -15.12 2.96 -13.05
C VAL A 124 -14.11 1.85 -12.88
N ARG A 125 -13.15 1.75 -13.80
CA ARG A 125 -12.02 0.83 -13.72
C ARG A 125 -10.75 1.61 -13.46
N LEU A 126 -10.00 1.14 -12.47
CA LEU A 126 -8.63 1.54 -12.21
C LEU A 126 -7.68 0.58 -12.94
N SER A 127 -6.68 1.14 -13.61
CA SER A 127 -5.60 0.39 -14.26
C SER A 127 -4.24 1.07 -14.02
N GLU A 128 -3.15 0.41 -14.42
CA GLU A 128 -1.79 0.97 -14.35
C GLU A 128 -1.41 1.49 -12.95
N LEU A 129 -1.69 0.69 -11.93
CA LEU A 129 -1.41 1.09 -10.55
C LEU A 129 0.09 1.05 -10.27
N GLN A 130 0.61 2.22 -9.92
CA GLN A 130 1.97 2.42 -9.46
C GLN A 130 1.92 2.83 -7.99
N VAL A 131 2.70 2.12 -7.17
CA VAL A 131 2.83 2.41 -5.73
C VAL A 131 4.31 2.51 -5.40
N ALA A 132 4.67 3.60 -4.75
CA ALA A 132 6.03 3.92 -4.34
C ALA A 132 6.04 4.46 -2.92
N GLY A 133 6.77 3.82 -2.01
CA GLY A 133 6.91 4.31 -0.63
C GLY A 133 7.54 3.30 0.32
N THR A 134 7.77 3.74 1.56
CA THR A 134 8.34 2.88 2.61
C THR A 134 7.24 2.13 3.35
N LEU A 135 7.14 0.82 3.12
CA LEU A 135 6.24 -0.10 3.81
C LEU A 135 6.90 -0.60 5.10
N ARG A 136 6.30 -0.28 6.24
CA ARG A 136 6.64 -0.77 7.57
C ARG A 136 5.87 -2.05 7.88
N LEU A 137 6.64 -3.12 8.16
CA LEU A 137 6.16 -4.34 8.79
C LEU A 137 6.54 -4.31 10.27
N GLN A 138 5.57 -4.56 11.14
CA GLN A 138 5.78 -4.63 12.58
C GLN A 138 5.32 -6.00 13.09
N LEU A 139 6.26 -6.80 13.57
CA LEU A 139 5.99 -8.04 14.29
C LEU A 139 5.84 -7.68 15.77
N SER A 140 4.78 -8.17 16.40
CA SER A 140 4.41 -7.87 17.79
C SER A 140 3.64 -9.03 18.40
N ASP A 141 3.37 -8.93 19.70
CA ASP A 141 2.72 -9.98 20.49
C ASP A 141 3.55 -11.26 20.46
N PHE A 142 4.73 -11.19 21.11
CA PHE A 142 5.68 -12.30 21.14
C PHE A 142 5.45 -13.18 22.36
N ASP A 143 5.61 -14.49 22.17
CA ASP A 143 5.73 -15.45 23.26
C ASP A 143 6.71 -16.59 22.89
N ASP A 144 6.91 -17.52 23.82
CA ASP A 144 7.84 -18.65 23.64
C ASP A 144 7.24 -19.83 22.85
N ARG A 145 6.07 -19.65 22.20
CA ARG A 145 5.41 -20.68 21.39
C ARG A 145 5.66 -20.42 19.91
N MET A 146 5.71 -21.47 19.09
CA MET A 146 5.86 -21.32 17.64
C MET A 146 4.50 -21.11 16.95
N PRO A 147 4.36 -20.14 16.01
CA PRO A 147 5.33 -19.09 15.69
C PRO A 147 5.45 -18.05 16.83
N THR A 148 6.66 -17.51 17.04
CA THR A 148 7.00 -16.66 18.19
C THR A 148 6.38 -15.26 18.17
N PHE A 149 5.54 -14.95 17.19
CA PHE A 149 4.80 -13.68 17.09
C PHE A 149 3.39 -13.94 16.61
N HIS A 150 2.42 -13.21 17.18
CA HIS A 150 0.99 -13.44 16.94
C HIS A 150 0.30 -12.30 16.19
N LEU A 151 1.01 -11.18 15.99
CA LEU A 151 0.45 -10.01 15.31
C LEU A 151 1.41 -9.36 14.32
N LEU A 152 0.98 -9.32 13.06
CA LEU A 152 1.63 -8.57 11.99
C LEU A 152 0.89 -7.25 11.73
N GLY A 153 1.58 -6.14 11.96
CA GLY A 153 1.18 -4.80 11.56
C GLY A 153 1.78 -4.42 10.21
N ILE A 154 0.96 -3.87 9.32
CA ILE A 154 1.38 -3.40 7.99
C ILE A 154 0.94 -1.94 7.82
N SER A 155 1.88 -1.05 7.52
CA SER A 155 1.62 0.39 7.30
C SER A 155 2.66 0.99 6.37
N PHE A 156 2.40 2.14 5.78
CA PHE A 156 3.40 3.00 5.17
C PHE A 156 3.89 4.01 6.21
N VAL A 157 5.20 4.27 6.22
CA VAL A 157 5.82 5.23 7.14
C VAL A 157 5.33 6.65 6.86
N GLU A 158 5.21 7.00 5.59
CA GLU A 158 4.70 8.27 5.09
C GLU A 158 3.63 8.00 4.03
N LYS A 159 2.95 9.05 3.56
CA LYS A 159 1.98 8.91 2.45
C LYS A 159 2.70 8.35 1.22
N PRO A 160 2.34 7.16 0.72
CA PRO A 160 2.95 6.61 -0.48
C PRO A 160 2.54 7.43 -1.71
N ASP A 161 3.41 7.47 -2.72
CA ASP A 161 3.06 7.93 -4.06
C ASP A 161 2.25 6.83 -4.73
N ILE A 162 1.01 7.16 -5.10
CA ILE A 162 0.06 6.24 -5.73
C ILE A 162 -0.44 6.90 -7.01
N ARG A 163 -0.19 6.26 -8.14
CA ARG A 163 -0.63 6.72 -9.46
C ARG A 163 -1.40 5.62 -10.14
N PHE A 164 -2.44 5.98 -10.87
CA PHE A 164 -3.26 5.05 -11.62
C PHE A 164 -4.02 5.78 -12.71
N ALA A 165 -4.42 5.03 -13.74
CA ALA A 165 -5.35 5.50 -14.75
C ALA A 165 -6.79 5.17 -14.35
N LEU A 166 -7.72 6.08 -14.63
CA LEU A 166 -9.15 5.88 -14.47
C LEU A 166 -9.84 5.80 -15.82
N SER A 167 -10.73 4.83 -15.98
CA SER A 167 -11.57 4.69 -17.16
C SER A 167 -13.03 4.43 -16.76
N LEU A 168 -13.97 5.01 -17.51
CA LEU A 168 -15.39 4.77 -17.31
C LEU A 168 -15.82 3.57 -18.18
N VAL A 169 -16.49 2.58 -17.57
CA VAL A 169 -17.05 1.46 -18.32
C VAL A 169 -18.27 1.94 -19.10
N GLY A 170 -18.21 1.87 -20.42
CA GLY A 170 -19.30 2.27 -21.31
C GLY A 170 -19.34 3.76 -21.68
N GLY A 171 -18.26 4.51 -21.45
CA GLY A 171 -18.18 5.92 -21.84
C GLY A 171 -16.79 6.51 -21.64
N ASN A 172 -16.64 7.81 -21.92
CA ASN A 172 -15.42 8.54 -21.62
C ASN A 172 -15.54 9.26 -20.27
N ILE A 173 -14.57 9.05 -19.38
CA ILE A 173 -14.52 9.68 -18.06
C ILE A 173 -14.35 11.20 -18.15
N ASP A 174 -13.71 11.70 -19.20
CA ASP A 174 -13.46 13.13 -19.43
C ASP A 174 -14.74 13.91 -19.72
N MET A 175 -15.84 13.22 -20.05
CA MET A 175 -17.15 13.84 -20.25
C MET A 175 -17.78 14.34 -18.94
N ILE A 176 -17.24 13.94 -17.79
CA ILE A 176 -17.71 14.40 -16.47
C ILE A 176 -16.59 15.24 -15.83
N PRO A 177 -16.64 16.58 -15.97
CA PRO A 177 -15.58 17.46 -15.46
C PRO A 177 -15.34 17.28 -13.96
N GLY A 178 -14.07 17.11 -13.57
CA GLY A 178 -13.65 16.95 -12.18
C GLY A 178 -13.95 15.60 -11.53
N PHE A 179 -14.56 14.65 -12.25
CA PHE A 179 -14.91 13.33 -11.70
C PHE A 179 -13.67 12.46 -11.42
N SER A 180 -12.70 12.46 -12.35
CA SER A 180 -11.43 11.75 -12.18
C SER A 180 -10.68 12.24 -10.94
N ASP A 181 -10.55 13.56 -10.78
CA ASP A 181 -9.91 14.17 -9.61
C ASP A 181 -10.66 13.88 -8.32
N ALA A 182 -11.99 13.92 -8.35
CA ALA A 182 -12.82 13.60 -7.20
C ALA A 182 -12.60 12.15 -6.73
N ILE A 183 -12.64 11.18 -7.65
CA ILE A 183 -12.36 9.77 -7.32
C ILE A 183 -10.93 9.61 -6.80
N THR A 184 -9.96 10.23 -7.47
CA THR A 184 -8.55 10.11 -7.12
C THR A 184 -8.28 10.63 -5.70
N ASN A 185 -8.85 11.79 -5.36
CA ASN A 185 -8.76 12.36 -4.03
C ASN A 185 -9.43 11.48 -2.98
N VAL A 186 -10.59 10.89 -3.28
CA VAL A 186 -11.29 10.05 -2.33
C VAL A 186 -10.52 8.75 -2.05
N ILE A 187 -10.03 8.08 -3.09
CA ILE A 187 -9.22 6.87 -2.96
C ILE A 187 -7.92 7.19 -2.20
N GLY A 188 -7.21 8.25 -2.59
CA GLY A 188 -5.97 8.67 -1.93
C GLY A 188 -6.17 8.99 -0.45
N ASN A 189 -7.24 9.71 -0.10
CA ASN A 189 -7.57 10.03 1.29
C ASN A 189 -7.98 8.78 2.09
N ALA A 190 -8.76 7.88 1.50
CA ALA A 190 -9.15 6.63 2.13
C ALA A 190 -7.93 5.74 2.43
N LEU A 191 -7.01 5.60 1.48
CA LEU A 191 -5.78 4.83 1.66
C LEU A 191 -4.87 5.45 2.71
N THR A 192 -4.68 6.78 2.67
CA THR A 192 -3.87 7.50 3.66
C THR A 192 -4.38 7.26 5.08
N ARG A 193 -5.69 7.32 5.31
CA ARG A 193 -6.29 7.13 6.64
C ARG A 193 -6.22 5.71 7.17
N VAL A 194 -6.01 4.71 6.32
CA VAL A 194 -6.07 3.29 6.69
C VAL A 194 -4.68 2.68 6.80
N MET A 195 -3.76 3.11 5.95
CA MET A 195 -2.48 2.44 5.75
C MET A 195 -1.28 3.32 6.08
N VAL A 196 -1.42 4.58 6.47
CA VAL A 196 -0.28 5.42 6.87
C VAL A 196 -0.15 5.45 8.39
N TRP A 197 1.07 5.24 8.87
CA TRP A 197 1.41 5.25 10.29
C TRP A 197 0.89 6.54 10.97
N PRO A 198 0.33 6.45 12.20
CA PRO A 198 0.28 5.30 13.11
C PRO A 198 -0.83 4.28 12.81
N GLN A 199 -1.66 4.49 11.79
CA GLN A 199 -2.65 3.49 11.39
C GLN A 199 -1.98 2.33 10.67
N SER A 200 -2.41 1.11 10.99
CA SER A 200 -1.88 -0.11 10.38
C SER A 200 -2.98 -1.14 10.17
N ILE A 201 -2.81 -1.93 9.11
CA ILE A 201 -3.57 -3.15 8.90
C ILE A 201 -2.98 -4.19 9.85
N ARG A 202 -3.83 -4.74 10.72
CA ARG A 202 -3.45 -5.77 11.70
C ARG A 202 -3.91 -7.14 11.24
N VAL A 203 -2.97 -8.05 11.10
CA VAL A 203 -3.18 -9.44 10.67
C VAL A 203 -2.74 -10.36 11.81
N PRO A 204 -3.68 -11.00 12.52
CA PRO A 204 -3.34 -12.08 13.46
C PRO A 204 -2.74 -13.28 12.70
N ILE A 205 -1.75 -13.93 13.30
CA ILE A 205 -1.00 -15.07 12.73
C ILE A 205 -1.42 -16.35 13.43
#